data_AF-A0A2W7HVB1-F1
#
_entry.id   AF-A0A2W7HVB1-F1
#
_cell.length_a   1.000
_cell.length_b   1.000
_cell.length_c   1.000
_cell.angle_alpha   90.00
_cell.angle_beta   90.00
_cell.angle_gamma   90.00
#
_symmetry.space_group_name_H-M   'P 1'
#
loop_
_entity.id
_entity.type
_entity.pdbx_description
1 polymer ?
#
loop_
_entity_poly.entity_id
_entity_poly.type
_entity_poly.pdbx_seq_one_letter_code
_entity_poly.pdbx_strand_id
1 'polypeptide(L)'
;MKIWIQILILTIITFIVITLVTMKIQTPFDGNDTYGFPFTFHVKWSGECIDCPENPTETYYGYLLIDFLISGIIGYGLLKLFKRLKNK
;
A
#
# COMPACT_ATOMS: atom_id res chain seq x y z
N MET A 1 10.71 9.52 -21.89
CA MET A 1 10.97 8.97 -20.54
C MET A 1 11.46 7.53 -20.66
N LYS A 2 12.53 7.15 -19.96
CA LYS A 2 13.06 5.77 -20.01
C LYS A 2 12.00 4.79 -19.47
N ILE A 3 11.94 3.58 -20.02
CA ILE A 3 10.94 2.56 -19.64
C ILE A 3 10.93 2.26 -18.13
N TRP A 4 12.12 2.22 -17.52
CA TRP A 4 12.28 2.00 -16.08
C TRP A 4 11.68 3.10 -15.22
N ILE A 5 11.73 4.35 -15.70
CA ILE A 5 11.12 5.50 -15.02
C ILE A 5 9.59 5.40 -15.11
N GLN A 6 9.04 4.98 -16.26
CA GLN A 6 7.59 4.74 -16.40
C GLN A 6 7.10 3.65 -15.44
N ILE A 7 7.85 2.55 -15.33
CA ILE A 7 7.52 1.46 -14.40
C ILE A 7 7.56 1.98 -12.96
N LEU A 8 8.63 2.65 -12.54
CA LEU A 8 8.77 3.17 -11.19
C LEU A 8 7.62 4.12 -10.81
N ILE A 9 7.26 5.05 -11.70
CA ILE A 9 6.15 5.99 -11.48
C ILE A 9 4.82 5.22 -11.34
N LEU A 10 4.55 4.26 -12.23
CA LEU A 10 3.35 3.44 -12.15
C LEU A 10 3.32 2.61 -10.86
N THR A 11 4.45 2.05 -10.45
CA THR A 11 4.57 1.31 -9.19
C THR A 11 4.21 2.17 -8.00
N ILE A 12 4.76 3.39 -7.89
CA ILE A 12 4.47 4.31 -6.80
C ILE A 12 2.99 4.68 -6.78
N ILE A 13 2.42 5.04 -7.94
CA ILE A 13 1.00 5.40 -8.05
C ILE A 13 0.12 4.20 -7.67
N THR A 14 0.39 3.02 -8.21
CA THR A 14 -0.36 1.79 -7.90
C THR A 14 -0.28 1.46 -6.42
N PHE A 15 0.92 1.52 -5.82
CA PHE A 15 1.11 1.26 -4.40
C PHE A 15 0.28 2.21 -3.53
N ILE A 16 0.34 3.52 -3.81
CA ILE A 16 -0.43 4.54 -3.06
C ILE A 16 -1.93 4.31 -3.22
N VAL A 17 -2.42 4.17 -4.47
CA VAL A 17 -3.85 4.02 -4.74
C VAL A 17 -4.42 2.77 -4.08
N ILE A 18 -3.74 1.63 -4.22
CA ILE A 18 -4.20 0.38 -3.62
C ILE A 18 -4.19 0.49 -2.11
N THR A 19 -3.12 1.02 -1.50
CA THR A 19 -3.04 1.21 -0.04
C THR A 19 -4.18 2.08 0.47
N LEU A 20 -4.50 3.18 -0.22
CA LEU A 20 -5.59 4.08 0.17
C LEU A 20 -6.98 3.44 0.00
N VAL A 21 -7.18 2.63 -1.04
CA VAL A 21 -8.48 1.97 -1.28
C VAL A 21 -8.72 0.82 -0.30
N THR A 22 -7.65 0.22 0.23
CA THR A 22 -7.71 -0.96 1.11
C THR A 22 -7.51 -0.65 2.58
N MET A 23 -7.10 0.58 2.91
CA MET A 23 -6.96 1.00 4.30
C MET A 23 -8.29 0.87 5.04
N LYS A 24 -8.22 0.48 6.30
CA LYS A 24 -9.36 0.45 7.20
C LYS A 24 -9.10 1.48 8.28
N ILE A 25 -9.98 2.48 8.35
CA ILE A 25 -9.93 3.52 9.37
C ILE A 25 -11.02 3.18 10.39
N GLN A 26 -10.62 2.91 11.63
CA GLN A 26 -11.50 2.53 12.73
C GLN A 26 -11.41 3.50 13.92
N THR A 27 -10.65 4.60 13.77
CA THR A 27 -10.49 5.68 14.77
C THR A 27 -11.76 6.09 15.52
N PRO A 28 -12.95 6.26 14.90
CA PRO A 28 -14.13 6.69 15.65
C PRO A 28 -14.79 5.59 16.52
N PHE A 29 -14.32 4.35 16.47
CA PHE A 29 -14.95 3.19 17.13
C PHE A 29 -13.98 2.40 18.02
N ASP A 30 -12.93 3.05 18.55
CA ASP A 30 -11.92 2.43 19.42
C ASP A 30 -11.19 1.25 18.75
N GLY A 31 -11.08 1.28 17.42
CA GLY A 31 -10.38 0.28 16.62
C GLY A 31 -9.09 0.81 16.00
N ASN A 32 -8.26 -0.10 15.50
CA ASN A 32 -6.97 0.25 14.89
C ASN A 32 -7.13 0.63 13.41
N ASP A 33 -6.42 1.67 13.00
CA ASP A 33 -6.27 2.00 11.59
C ASP A 33 -5.22 1.06 10.97
N THR A 34 -5.58 0.41 9.87
CA THR A 34 -4.68 -0.54 9.19
C THR A 34 -4.44 -0.10 7.75
N TYR A 35 -3.18 -0.17 7.31
CA TYR A 35 -2.75 0.17 5.97
C TYR A 35 -1.95 -0.98 5.36
N GLY A 36 -2.20 -1.24 4.08
CA GLY A 36 -1.45 -2.19 3.27
C GLY A 36 -2.32 -3.10 2.42
N PHE A 37 -1.70 -3.68 1.40
CA PHE A 37 -2.29 -4.66 0.51
C PHE A 37 -1.22 -5.42 -0.29
N PRO A 38 -1.30 -6.77 -0.34
CA PRO A 38 -2.29 -7.62 0.34
C PRO A 38 -2.01 -7.80 1.83
N PHE A 39 -0.84 -7.37 2.33
CA PHE A 39 -0.45 -7.52 3.72
C PHE A 39 -0.58 -6.20 4.47
N THR A 40 -1.12 -6.21 5.69
CA THR A 40 -1.12 -5.01 6.52
C THR A 40 0.30 -4.72 7.01
N PHE A 41 0.93 -3.67 6.48
CA PHE A 41 2.29 -3.29 6.85
C PHE A 41 2.33 -2.21 7.93
N HIS A 42 1.23 -1.50 8.18
CA HIS A 42 1.16 -0.47 9.19
C HIS A 42 -0.15 -0.57 9.96
N VAL A 43 -0.04 -0.63 11.29
CA VAL A 43 -1.16 -0.60 12.22
C VAL A 43 -0.95 0.60 13.13
N LYS A 44 -1.90 1.53 13.09
CA LYS A 44 -1.92 2.71 13.94
C LYS A 44 -3.06 2.56 14.92
N TRP A 45 -2.73 2.51 16.21
CA TRP A 45 -3.73 2.58 17.27
C TRP A 45 -4.37 3.97 17.29
N SER A 46 -5.69 4.02 17.42
CA SER A 46 -6.43 5.28 17.42
C SER A 46 -7.59 5.33 18.41
N GLY A 47 -7.54 4.51 19.46
CA GLY A 47 -8.52 4.42 20.55
C GLY A 47 -8.14 5.09 21.87
N GLU A 48 -9.13 5.29 22.76
CA GLU A 48 -8.89 5.71 24.15
C GLU A 48 -8.51 4.48 24.99
N CYS A 49 -7.37 4.52 25.67
CA CYS A 49 -6.89 3.42 26.51
C CYS A 49 -6.79 3.86 27.97
N ILE A 50 -7.02 2.94 28.91
CA ILE A 50 -6.73 3.15 30.34
C ILE A 50 -5.33 2.59 30.70
N ASP A 51 -4.77 1.68 29.88
CA ASP A 51 -3.41 1.15 29.97
C ASP A 51 -2.83 0.93 28.55
N CYS A 52 -2.30 1.98 27.92
CA CYS A 52 -1.81 1.89 26.54
C CYS A 52 -0.58 0.99 26.41
N PRO A 53 -0.48 0.21 25.31
CA PRO A 53 0.78 -0.41 24.96
C PRO A 53 1.86 0.66 24.77
N GLU A 54 3.08 0.36 25.22
CA GLU A 54 4.23 1.28 25.15
C GLU A 54 4.54 1.73 23.71
N ASN A 55 4.15 0.90 22.72
CA ASN A 55 4.22 1.24 21.31
C ASN A 55 2.85 1.08 20.62
N PRO A 56 2.05 2.15 20.51
CA PRO A 56 0.72 2.12 19.90
C PRO A 56 0.76 2.02 18.37
N THR A 57 1.93 1.95 17.74
CA THR A 57 2.04 1.90 16.28
C THR A 57 3.04 0.84 15.86
N GLU A 58 2.59 -0.07 15.02
CA GLU A 58 3.42 -1.16 14.52
C GLU A 58 3.62 -1.02 13.02
N THR A 59 4.87 -1.17 12.57
CA THR A 59 5.22 -1.14 11.15
C THR A 59 6.06 -2.37 10.78
N TYR A 60 5.51 -3.18 9.88
CA TYR A 60 6.12 -4.39 9.37
C TYR A 60 6.84 -4.10 8.04
N TYR A 61 8.10 -3.66 8.11
CA TYR A 61 8.88 -3.29 6.92
C TYR A 61 9.02 -4.41 5.88
N GLY A 62 8.99 -5.68 6.31
CA GLY A 62 8.98 -6.82 5.39
C GLY A 62 7.73 -6.87 4.52
N TYR A 63 6.55 -6.62 5.12
CA TYR A 63 5.28 -6.55 4.39
C TYR A 63 5.22 -5.32 3.50
N LEU A 64 5.74 -4.18 3.96
CA LEU A 64 5.86 -2.97 3.13
C LEU A 64 6.66 -3.25 1.84
N LEU A 65 7.80 -3.95 1.97
CA LEU A 65 8.62 -4.32 0.82
C LEU A 65 7.88 -5.27 -0.13
N ILE A 66 7.19 -6.28 0.40
CA ILE A 66 6.43 -7.24 -0.39
C ILE A 66 5.30 -6.55 -1.16
N ASP A 67 4.51 -5.71 -0.49
CA ASP A 67 3.42 -4.94 -1.09
C ASP A 67 3.94 -4.00 -2.19
N PHE A 68 5.09 -3.37 -1.98
CA PHE A 68 5.75 -2.53 -2.98
C PHE A 68 6.19 -3.34 -4.21
N LEU A 69 6.76 -4.54 -4.01
CA LEU A 69 7.15 -5.44 -5.10
C LEU A 69 5.93 -5.93 -5.89
N ILE A 70 4.84 -6.30 -5.21
CA ILE A 70 3.57 -6.71 -5.84
C ILE A 70 3.01 -5.56 -6.67
N SER A 71 3.02 -4.34 -6.13
CA SER A 71 2.63 -3.13 -6.87
C SER A 71 3.51 -2.89 -8.09
N GLY A 72 4.79 -3.26 -8.01
CA GLY A 72 5.74 -3.26 -9.13
C GLY A 72 5.33 -4.21 -10.26
N ILE A 73 4.96 -5.44 -9.91
CA ILE A 73 4.47 -6.45 -10.86
C ILE A 73 3.18 -5.97 -11.53
N ILE A 74 2.24 -5.42 -10.75
CA ILE A 74 0.99 -4.86 -11.26
C ILE A 74 1.27 -3.69 -12.21
N GLY A 75 2.12 -2.74 -11.81
CA GLY A 75 2.49 -1.58 -12.61
C GLY A 75 3.13 -1.97 -13.95
N TYR A 76 4.02 -2.96 -13.94
CA TYR A 76 4.58 -3.54 -15.17
C TYR A 76 3.51 -4.19 -16.06
N GLY A 77 2.60 -4.96 -15.45
CA GLY A 77 1.48 -5.59 -16.15
C GLY A 77 0.56 -4.56 -16.83
N LEU A 78 0.21 -3.47 -16.13
CA LEU A 78 -0.57 -2.36 -16.66
C LEU A 78 0.15 -1.69 -17.83
N LEU A 79 1.44 -1.40 -17.70
CA LEU A 79 2.22 -0.79 -18.78
C LEU A 79 2.25 -1.68 -20.04
N LYS A 80 2.42 -3.00 -19.86
CA LYS A 80 2.39 -3.97 -20.97
C LYS A 80 1.01 -4.01 -21.63
N LEU A 81 -0.06 -3.97 -20.84
CA LEU A 81 -1.45 -3.91 -21.33
C LEU A 81 -1.69 -2.64 -22.16
N PHE A 82 -1.32 -1.47 -21.64
CA PHE A 82 -1.49 -0.19 -22.34
C PHE A 82 -0.74 -0.14 -23.67
N LYS A 83 0.50 -0.66 -23.71
CA LYS A 83 1.26 -0.75 -24.96
C LYS A 83 0.61 -1.68 -25.97
N ARG A 84 0.08 -2.82 -25.51
CA ARG A 84 -0.64 -3.77 -26.37
C ARG A 84 -1.91 -3.16 -26.96
N LEU A 85 -2.65 -2.38 -26.18
CA LEU A 85 -3.86 -1.69 -26.62
C LEU A 85 -3.54 -0.56 -27.62
N LYS A 86 -2.45 0.18 -27.42
CA LYS A 86 -2.03 1.25 -28.33
C LYS A 86 -1.52 0.75 -29.68
N ASN A 87 -0.92 -0.45 -29.71
CA ASN A 87 -0.37 -1.05 -30.93
C ASN A 87 -1.43 -1.84 -31.74
N LYS A 88 -2.68 -1.84 -31.30
CA LYS A 88 -3.81 -2.49 -31.96
C LYS A 88 -4.74 -1.43 -32.52
#